data_AF-A0A2J8A6Q2-F1
#
_entry.id   AF-A0A2J8A6Q2-F1
#
_cell.length_a   1.000
_cell.length_b   1.000
_cell.length_c   1.000
_cell.angle_alpha   90.00
_cell.angle_beta   90.00
_cell.angle_gamma   90.00
#
_symmetry.space_group_name_H-M   'P 1'
#
loop_
_entity.id
_entity.type
_entity.pdbx_description
1 polymer ?
#
loop_
_entity_poly.entity_id
_entity_poly.type
_entity_poly.pdbx_seq_one_letter_code
_entity_poly.pdbx_strand_id
1 'polypeptide(L)'
;MVPRALLACALGIVVLAAAQPAWPDWFRGNATSGPQRRLTQHAHCGPLSGELVQRVARDNTVLVTVIDKIVWKCFGPSFVENIQAANISYWLVAALDPETSVALAAAGVTQCFNAPQDRLKYKGTETKYEWGSHHWTQTTWNKVHVMKSVYELGVHVVHSDADVVWFNDPHPYFHARLEGPAHIVICTDAVSTGNQKGDGGLEVTTNPHTNINTETKYEWGSHHWTQTTWNKVHVMKSVYELGVHVVHSDADVVWFNDPHPYFHARLEGPAHIVICTDAVSTGNQKGDGGLEVTTNPHTNINTGVYFMKQWAGGLAFLDVWLGWQDKNVGHDQDGFNFVARGMHFHGTLGMPTPTLAREPDQRIYWAAFSPTTAISFLPASSFGNAYTYVNARLWE
;
A
#
# COMPACT_ATOMS: atom_id res chain seq x y z
N MET A 1 44.21 12.37 -37.48
CA MET A 1 45.30 11.68 -36.74
C MET A 1 45.23 12.07 -35.27
N VAL A 2 45.89 11.29 -34.41
CA VAL A 2 45.94 11.31 -32.93
C VAL A 2 46.77 12.51 -32.39
N PRO A 3 46.70 12.98 -31.11
CA PRO A 3 45.68 12.92 -30.04
C PRO A 3 45.29 14.31 -29.44
N ARG A 4 44.36 14.31 -28.46
CA ARG A 4 44.45 15.01 -27.13
C ARG A 4 43.39 14.37 -26.21
N ALA A 5 43.72 13.63 -25.15
CA ALA A 5 44.51 13.91 -23.95
C ALA A 5 43.66 14.46 -22.79
N LEU A 6 43.77 13.77 -21.64
CA LEU A 6 43.04 13.96 -20.38
C LEU A 6 42.89 15.41 -19.89
N LEU A 7 41.75 15.68 -19.26
CA LEU A 7 41.71 16.54 -18.08
C LEU A 7 40.75 15.95 -17.04
N ALA A 8 41.29 15.58 -15.88
CA ALA A 8 40.49 15.20 -14.72
C ALA A 8 40.29 16.43 -13.83
N CYS A 9 39.03 16.84 -13.62
CA CYS A 9 38.67 17.85 -12.64
C CYS A 9 37.97 17.19 -11.46
N ALA A 10 38.71 16.94 -10.38
CA ALA A 10 38.12 16.61 -9.09
C ALA A 10 37.51 17.88 -8.48
N LEU A 11 36.18 17.98 -8.49
CA LEU A 11 35.44 18.92 -7.65
C LEU A 11 34.83 18.14 -6.49
N GLY A 12 35.51 18.20 -5.34
CA GLY A 12 35.00 17.62 -4.10
C GLY A 12 33.80 18.42 -3.61
N ILE A 13 32.59 17.90 -3.80
CA ILE A 13 31.41 18.40 -3.10
C ILE A 13 31.52 17.92 -1.65
N VAL A 14 31.83 18.85 -0.74
CA VAL A 14 31.59 18.66 0.68
C VAL A 14 30.08 18.59 0.86
N VAL A 15 29.53 17.36 0.89
CA VAL A 15 28.18 17.14 1.39
C VAL A 15 28.24 17.42 2.89
N LEU A 16 27.87 18.65 3.26
CA LEU A 16 27.47 18.98 4.61
C LEU A 16 26.38 17.98 5.01
N ALA A 17 26.72 17.08 5.93
CA ALA A 17 25.77 16.16 6.54
C ALA A 17 24.84 16.94 7.48
N ALA A 18 23.93 17.72 6.89
CA ALA A 18 22.71 18.14 7.56
C ALA A 18 22.00 16.85 7.96
N ALA A 19 22.01 16.55 9.26
CA ALA A 19 21.48 15.30 9.78
C ALA A 19 20.01 15.19 9.37
N GLN A 20 19.70 14.20 8.53
CA GLN A 20 18.31 13.81 8.31
C GLN A 20 17.71 13.46 9.67
N PRO A 21 16.47 13.89 9.99
CA PRO A 21 15.81 13.42 11.20
C PRO A 21 15.76 11.89 11.15
N ALA A 22 16.33 11.25 12.16
CA ALA A 22 16.42 9.79 12.19
C ALA A 22 15.00 9.19 12.14
N TRP A 23 14.74 8.38 11.11
CA TRP A 23 13.42 7.76 10.89
C TRP A 23 12.91 7.05 12.15
N PRO A 24 11.63 7.25 12.54
CA PRO A 24 11.07 6.65 13.75
C PRO A 24 11.30 5.14 13.84
N ASP A 25 11.63 4.64 15.04
CA ASP A 25 12.08 3.25 15.23
C ASP A 25 11.00 2.19 14.92
N TRP A 26 9.72 2.58 14.92
CA TRP A 26 8.61 1.71 14.51
C TRP A 26 8.73 1.27 13.04
N PHE A 27 9.26 2.13 12.17
CA PHE A 27 9.51 1.83 10.75
C PHE A 27 10.67 0.82 10.56
N ARG A 28 11.42 0.51 11.62
CA ARG A 28 12.56 -0.41 11.62
C ARG A 28 12.23 -1.75 12.30
N GLY A 29 10.95 -2.01 12.61
CA GLY A 29 10.49 -3.23 13.27
C GLY A 29 10.72 -3.30 14.79
N ASN A 30 11.45 -2.36 15.38
CA ASN A 30 11.81 -2.37 16.81
C ASN A 30 10.73 -1.73 17.69
N ALA A 31 9.53 -2.31 17.71
CA ALA A 31 8.45 -1.93 18.61
C ALA A 31 8.36 -2.90 19.80
N THR A 32 8.88 -2.51 20.98
CA THR A 32 8.76 -3.31 22.21
C THR A 32 7.30 -3.43 22.64
N SER A 33 6.85 -4.65 22.92
CA SER A 33 5.45 -4.92 23.30
C SER A 33 5.09 -4.30 24.65
N GLY A 34 4.13 -3.37 24.64
CA GLY A 34 3.52 -2.82 25.85
C GLY A 34 2.68 -3.87 26.60
N PRO A 35 2.47 -3.71 27.92
CA PRO A 35 1.75 -4.69 28.73
C PRO A 35 0.26 -4.75 28.36
N GLN A 36 -0.23 -5.95 28.05
CA GLN A 36 -1.65 -6.20 27.77
C GLN A 36 -2.52 -5.83 28.99
N ARG A 37 -3.32 -4.75 28.87
CA ARG A 37 -4.38 -4.42 29.84
C ARG A 37 -5.49 -5.47 29.77
N ARG A 38 -6.04 -5.85 30.93
CA ARG A 38 -7.24 -6.68 31.01
C ARG A 38 -8.43 -5.92 30.42
N LEU A 39 -8.94 -6.41 29.30
CA LEU A 39 -10.16 -5.90 28.65
C LEU A 39 -11.39 -6.34 29.45
N THR A 40 -12.33 -5.42 29.67
CA THR A 40 -13.65 -5.73 30.23
C THR A 40 -14.60 -6.15 29.11
N GLN A 41 -15.35 -7.24 29.29
CA GLN A 41 -16.13 -7.92 28.23
C GLN A 41 -17.31 -7.11 27.63
N HIS A 42 -17.52 -5.87 28.05
CA HIS A 42 -18.57 -4.96 27.58
C HIS A 42 -18.06 -3.55 27.23
N ALA A 43 -16.76 -3.39 26.97
CA ALA A 43 -16.23 -2.12 26.49
C ALA A 43 -16.66 -1.84 25.04
N HIS A 44 -17.11 -0.61 24.77
CA HIS A 44 -17.51 -0.10 23.46
C HIS A 44 -17.29 1.42 23.40
N CYS A 45 -17.27 2.01 22.20
CA CYS A 45 -17.20 3.47 22.03
C CYS A 45 -18.44 4.18 22.61
N GLY A 46 -18.31 5.46 22.97
CA GLY A 46 -19.42 6.31 23.43
C GLY A 46 -20.23 6.91 22.28
N PRO A 47 -21.33 7.65 22.53
CA PRO A 47 -21.96 8.49 21.52
C PRO A 47 -21.04 9.66 21.13
N LEU A 48 -21.23 10.21 19.94
CA LEU A 48 -20.59 11.48 19.55
C LEU A 48 -21.01 12.60 20.52
N SER A 49 -20.05 13.33 21.09
CA SER A 49 -20.31 14.45 22.00
C SER A 49 -19.29 15.58 21.82
N GLY A 50 -19.69 16.81 22.14
CA GLY A 50 -18.79 17.96 22.14
C GLY A 50 -17.61 17.80 23.12
N GLU A 51 -17.83 17.12 24.26
CA GLU A 51 -16.77 16.82 25.23
C GLU A 51 -15.71 15.88 24.64
N LEU A 52 -16.10 14.84 23.89
CA LEU A 52 -15.16 13.93 23.24
C LEU A 52 -14.35 14.66 22.16
N VAL A 53 -15.02 15.46 21.34
CA VAL A 53 -14.39 16.22 20.24
C VAL A 53 -13.42 17.26 20.79
N GLN A 54 -13.85 18.10 21.75
CA GLN A 54 -13.01 19.14 22.34
C GLN A 54 -11.88 18.58 23.24
N ARG A 55 -11.99 17.33 23.73
CA ARG A 55 -10.89 16.65 24.45
C ARG A 55 -9.72 16.27 23.52
N VAL A 56 -9.96 16.03 22.24
CA VAL A 56 -8.91 15.67 21.27
C VAL A 56 -8.54 16.81 20.32
N ALA A 57 -9.43 17.79 20.14
CA ALA A 57 -9.21 18.91 19.22
C ALA A 57 -7.92 19.68 19.52
N ARG A 58 -7.18 19.99 18.45
CA ARG A 58 -5.98 20.84 18.48
C ARG A 58 -6.22 22.04 17.59
N ASP A 59 -6.08 23.24 18.13
CA ASP A 59 -6.37 24.51 17.44
C ASP A 59 -7.73 24.45 16.69
N ASN A 60 -8.76 24.06 17.44
CA ASN A 60 -10.14 23.80 16.99
C ASN A 60 -10.29 22.78 15.83
N THR A 61 -9.29 21.93 15.58
CA THR A 61 -9.25 20.98 14.47
C THR A 61 -9.25 19.53 14.96
N VAL A 62 -10.01 18.65 14.29
CA VAL A 62 -10.07 17.20 14.55
C VAL A 62 -9.90 16.42 13.24
N LEU A 63 -9.03 15.39 13.26
CA LEU A 63 -8.95 14.39 12.20
C LEU A 63 -9.99 13.30 12.44
N VAL A 64 -10.77 12.93 11.42
CA VAL A 64 -11.81 11.91 11.54
C VAL A 64 -11.63 10.86 10.45
N THR A 65 -11.71 9.59 10.84
CA THR A 65 -11.96 8.49 9.91
C THR A 65 -13.26 7.77 10.25
N VAL A 66 -13.77 6.97 9.32
CA VAL A 66 -15.10 6.36 9.37
C VAL A 66 -15.00 4.91 8.95
N ILE A 67 -15.31 3.99 9.87
CA ILE A 67 -14.98 2.57 9.75
C ILE A 67 -16.19 1.69 10.12
N ASP A 68 -16.44 0.67 9.31
CA ASP A 68 -17.35 -0.46 9.61
C ASP A 68 -16.56 -1.76 9.90
N LYS A 69 -17.26 -2.83 10.27
CA LYS A 69 -16.64 -4.10 10.70
C LYS A 69 -15.87 -4.85 9.63
N ILE A 70 -16.01 -4.46 8.37
CA ILE A 70 -15.16 -4.97 7.30
C ILE A 70 -13.91 -4.10 7.29
N VAL A 71 -14.05 -2.79 7.03
CA VAL A 71 -12.95 -1.79 7.01
C VAL A 71 -12.07 -1.83 8.26
N TRP A 72 -12.61 -2.21 9.42
CA TRP A 72 -11.83 -2.43 10.65
C TRP A 72 -10.85 -3.59 10.55
N LYS A 73 -11.30 -4.81 10.20
CA LYS A 73 -10.41 -6.00 10.08
C LYS A 73 -9.34 -5.76 9.03
N CYS A 74 -9.82 -5.25 7.91
CA CYS A 74 -9.14 -4.77 6.74
C CYS A 74 -7.95 -3.85 7.04
N PHE A 75 -8.25 -2.58 7.36
CA PHE A 75 -7.30 -1.47 7.36
C PHE A 75 -7.14 -0.82 8.77
N GLY A 76 -8.06 -1.08 9.70
CA GLY A 76 -8.24 -0.35 10.98
C GLY A 76 -7.06 -0.35 11.95
N PRO A 77 -6.49 -1.51 12.36
CA PRO A 77 -5.29 -1.56 13.19
C PRO A 77 -4.10 -0.81 12.58
N SER A 78 -3.89 -0.95 11.27
CA SER A 78 -2.81 -0.28 10.53
C SER A 78 -2.98 1.24 10.54
N PHE A 79 -4.21 1.74 10.34
CA PHE A 79 -4.55 3.17 10.49
C PHE A 79 -4.25 3.68 11.90
N VAL A 80 -4.69 2.95 12.94
CA VAL A 80 -4.50 3.35 14.34
C VAL A 80 -3.01 3.38 14.72
N GLU A 81 -2.22 2.40 14.30
CA GLU A 81 -0.77 2.43 14.49
C GLU A 81 -0.13 3.58 13.70
N ASN A 82 -0.48 3.77 12.42
CA ASN A 82 0.09 4.85 11.59
C ASN A 82 -0.16 6.24 12.18
N ILE A 83 -1.40 6.55 12.57
CA ILE A 83 -1.77 7.85 13.15
C ILE A 83 -0.98 8.14 14.44
N GLN A 84 -0.87 7.17 15.34
CA GLN A 84 -0.07 7.30 16.56
C GLN A 84 1.42 7.48 16.24
N ALA A 85 1.92 6.74 15.26
CA ALA A 85 3.33 6.67 14.93
C ALA A 85 3.82 7.83 14.02
N ALA A 86 2.89 8.55 13.39
CA ALA A 86 3.05 9.88 12.79
C ALA A 86 2.89 11.03 13.80
N ASN A 87 2.68 10.71 15.09
CA ASN A 87 2.47 11.66 16.20
C ASN A 87 1.24 12.58 16.02
N ILE A 88 0.19 12.08 15.36
CA ILE A 88 -1.09 12.78 15.23
C ILE A 88 -1.92 12.54 16.50
N SER A 89 -2.17 13.61 17.26
CA SER A 89 -2.84 13.54 18.58
C SER A 89 -4.34 13.81 18.57
N TYR A 90 -4.87 14.35 17.47
CA TYR A 90 -6.17 15.05 17.43
C TYR A 90 -7.22 14.31 16.61
N TRP A 91 -7.25 12.97 16.71
CA TRP A 91 -8.03 12.09 15.84
C TRP A 91 -9.22 11.42 16.54
N LEU A 92 -10.19 10.95 15.74
CA LEU A 92 -11.30 10.08 16.15
C LEU A 92 -11.63 9.04 15.07
N VAL A 93 -11.97 7.82 15.48
CA VAL A 93 -12.64 6.82 14.64
C VAL A 93 -14.15 6.85 14.90
N ALA A 94 -14.94 7.05 13.84
CA ALA A 94 -16.38 6.85 13.88
C ALA A 94 -16.73 5.39 13.54
N ALA A 95 -17.20 4.64 14.54
CA ALA A 95 -17.72 3.28 14.37
C ALA A 95 -19.11 3.32 13.72
N LEU A 96 -19.23 2.77 12.51
CA LEU A 96 -20.49 2.69 11.77
C LEU A 96 -21.44 1.60 12.29
N ASP A 97 -20.92 0.58 12.97
CA ASP A 97 -21.68 -0.53 13.52
C ASP A 97 -21.21 -0.94 14.95
N PRO A 98 -22.03 -1.71 15.71
CA PRO A 98 -21.68 -2.16 17.06
C PRO A 98 -20.45 -3.06 17.10
N GLU A 99 -20.25 -3.93 16.09
CA GLU A 99 -19.10 -4.83 16.02
C GLU A 99 -17.78 -4.04 15.97
N THR A 100 -17.71 -2.96 15.19
CA THR A 100 -16.57 -2.03 15.13
C THR A 100 -16.35 -1.33 16.46
N SER A 101 -17.42 -0.90 17.11
CA SER A 101 -17.37 -0.20 18.41
C SER A 101 -16.77 -1.09 19.52
N VAL A 102 -17.12 -2.38 19.53
CA VAL A 102 -16.51 -3.37 20.43
C VAL A 102 -15.07 -3.70 20.01
N ALA A 103 -14.78 -3.80 18.71
CA ALA A 103 -13.44 -4.14 18.23
C ALA A 103 -12.40 -3.03 18.48
N LEU A 104 -12.79 -1.75 18.33
CA LEU A 104 -12.00 -0.58 18.74
C LEU A 104 -11.68 -0.61 20.23
N ALA A 105 -12.69 -0.86 21.07
CA ALA A 105 -12.50 -0.94 22.51
C ALA A 105 -11.65 -2.16 22.93
N ALA A 106 -11.75 -3.29 22.21
CA ALA A 106 -10.89 -4.46 22.40
C ALA A 106 -9.44 -4.19 21.98
N ALA A 107 -9.20 -3.34 20.97
CA ALA A 107 -7.88 -2.82 20.63
C ALA A 107 -7.38 -1.71 21.57
N GLY A 108 -8.17 -1.33 22.60
CA GLY A 108 -7.83 -0.28 23.55
C GLY A 108 -7.97 1.15 23.02
N VAL A 109 -8.60 1.34 21.85
CA VAL A 109 -8.80 2.65 21.22
C VAL A 109 -9.85 3.44 21.99
N THR A 110 -9.42 4.52 22.65
CA THR A 110 -10.30 5.46 23.37
C THR A 110 -10.73 6.66 22.52
N GLN A 111 -10.04 6.92 21.42
CA GLN A 111 -10.36 7.98 20.45
C GLN A 111 -11.43 7.50 19.45
N CYS A 112 -12.62 7.12 19.96
CA CYS A 112 -13.70 6.63 19.10
C CYS A 112 -15.12 6.99 19.59
N PHE A 113 -16.06 7.00 18.65
CA PHE A 113 -17.50 7.17 18.92
C PHE A 113 -18.37 6.31 18.00
N ASN A 114 -19.57 5.97 18.47
CA ASN A 114 -20.63 5.39 17.66
C ASN A 114 -21.22 6.47 16.75
N ALA A 115 -21.16 6.26 15.44
CA ALA A 115 -21.70 7.20 14.46
C ALA A 115 -23.23 7.40 14.67
N PRO A 116 -23.78 8.63 14.52
CA PRO A 116 -25.20 8.90 14.75
C PRO A 116 -26.13 8.10 13.82
N GLN A 117 -26.70 7.01 14.35
CA GLN A 117 -27.49 6.02 13.60
C GLN A 117 -28.83 6.56 13.07
N ASP A 118 -29.28 7.71 13.54
CA ASP A 118 -30.40 8.48 13.01
C ASP A 118 -30.04 9.23 11.71
N ARG A 119 -28.75 9.56 11.52
CA ARG A 119 -28.23 10.33 10.38
C ARG A 119 -27.68 9.47 9.25
N LEU A 120 -27.25 8.23 9.55
CA LEU A 120 -26.75 7.29 8.56
C LEU A 120 -27.89 6.65 7.77
N LYS A 121 -27.82 6.75 6.43
CA LYS A 121 -28.78 6.11 5.52
C LYS A 121 -28.55 4.59 5.39
N TYR A 122 -27.29 4.16 5.49
CA TYR A 122 -26.88 2.77 5.27
C TYR A 122 -26.13 2.22 6.48
N LYS A 123 -26.37 0.94 6.79
CA LYS A 123 -26.04 0.31 8.09
C LYS A 123 -25.38 -1.07 7.97
N GLY A 124 -24.62 -1.30 6.90
CA GLY A 124 -23.67 -2.43 6.81
C GLY A 124 -24.28 -3.83 6.93
N THR A 125 -25.23 -4.17 6.05
CA THR A 125 -25.85 -5.52 5.99
C THR A 125 -25.07 -6.52 5.13
N GLU A 126 -24.14 -6.04 4.29
CA GLU A 126 -23.33 -6.87 3.39
C GLU A 126 -22.11 -7.46 4.13
N THR A 127 -21.58 -8.59 3.63
CA THR A 127 -20.48 -9.35 4.27
C THR A 127 -19.14 -9.21 3.54
N LYS A 128 -19.09 -8.43 2.46
CA LYS A 128 -17.90 -8.17 1.64
C LYS A 128 -17.81 -6.68 1.30
N TYR A 129 -16.59 -6.18 1.22
CA TYR A 129 -16.26 -4.85 0.74
C TYR A 129 -15.68 -4.97 -0.68
N GLU A 130 -16.39 -4.46 -1.69
CA GLU A 130 -16.01 -4.59 -3.10
C GLU A 130 -16.11 -3.21 -3.77
N TRP A 131 -15.07 -2.80 -4.51
CA TRP A 131 -15.03 -1.49 -5.16
C TRP A 131 -16.22 -1.30 -6.11
N GLY A 132 -16.84 -0.12 -6.08
CA GLY A 132 -18.04 0.18 -6.88
C GLY A 132 -19.32 -0.54 -6.43
N SER A 133 -19.29 -1.37 -5.38
CA SER A 133 -20.50 -2.06 -4.89
C SER A 133 -21.47 -1.11 -4.19
N HIS A 134 -22.68 -1.63 -3.91
CA HIS A 134 -23.67 -0.93 -3.12
C HIS A 134 -23.13 -0.58 -1.71
N HIS A 135 -22.57 -1.56 -0.99
CA HIS A 135 -21.88 -1.33 0.28
C HIS A 135 -20.81 -0.24 0.20
N TRP A 136 -19.86 -0.35 -0.73
CA TRP A 136 -18.77 0.63 -0.90
C TRP A 136 -19.31 2.04 -1.14
N THR A 137 -20.28 2.16 -2.05
CA THR A 137 -20.90 3.45 -2.41
C THR A 137 -21.58 4.09 -1.19
N GLN A 138 -22.35 3.30 -0.43
CA GLN A 138 -23.12 3.83 0.70
C GLN A 138 -22.28 4.07 1.97
N THR A 139 -21.29 3.22 2.27
CA THR A 139 -20.30 3.49 3.32
C THR A 139 -19.50 4.75 3.00
N THR A 140 -19.17 5.01 1.72
CA THR A 140 -18.55 6.28 1.30
C THR A 140 -19.45 7.49 1.58
N TRP A 141 -20.77 7.39 1.35
CA TRP A 141 -21.70 8.47 1.73
C TRP A 141 -21.80 8.70 3.24
N ASN A 142 -21.67 7.65 4.05
CA ASN A 142 -21.65 7.79 5.52
C ASN A 142 -20.50 8.68 6.00
N LYS A 143 -19.38 8.78 5.26
CA LYS A 143 -18.27 9.70 5.63
C LYS A 143 -18.68 11.16 5.61
N VAL A 144 -19.52 11.57 4.64
CA VAL A 144 -20.11 12.92 4.58
C VAL A 144 -21.07 13.17 5.74
N HIS A 145 -21.88 12.18 6.10
CA HIS A 145 -22.80 12.27 7.24
C HIS A 145 -22.06 12.40 8.59
N VAL A 146 -20.93 11.70 8.76
CA VAL A 146 -20.09 11.81 9.96
C VAL A 146 -19.35 13.16 9.98
N MET A 147 -18.66 13.56 8.90
CA MET A 147 -17.97 14.86 8.81
C MET A 147 -18.89 16.01 9.21
N LYS A 148 -20.11 16.07 8.63
CA LYS A 148 -21.12 17.07 8.99
C LYS A 148 -21.47 17.03 10.49
N SER A 149 -21.62 15.84 11.06
CA SER A 149 -22.01 15.68 12.47
C SER A 149 -20.92 16.08 13.46
N VAL A 150 -19.64 15.99 13.08
CA VAL A 150 -18.52 16.53 13.86
C VAL A 150 -18.37 18.03 13.65
N TYR A 151 -18.52 18.53 12.43
CA TYR A 151 -18.47 19.97 12.11
C TYR A 151 -19.58 20.78 12.80
N GLU A 152 -20.78 20.21 12.98
CA GLU A 152 -21.87 20.80 13.77
C GLU A 152 -21.50 21.07 15.25
N LEU A 153 -20.41 20.51 15.77
CA LEU A 153 -19.86 20.77 17.10
C LEU A 153 -18.84 21.94 17.14
N GLY A 154 -18.69 22.66 16.02
CA GLY A 154 -17.91 23.91 15.93
C GLY A 154 -16.43 23.75 15.57
N VAL A 155 -15.97 22.54 15.23
CA VAL A 155 -14.57 22.24 14.89
C VAL A 155 -14.31 22.19 13.38
N HIS A 156 -13.08 22.51 12.98
CA HIS A 156 -12.55 22.17 11.66
C HIS A 156 -12.35 20.65 11.58
N VAL A 157 -12.66 20.05 10.42
CA VAL A 157 -12.59 18.60 10.23
C VAL A 157 -11.60 18.28 9.11
N VAL A 158 -10.57 17.51 9.43
CA VAL A 158 -9.71 16.82 8.44
C VAL A 158 -10.28 15.41 8.29
N HIS A 159 -10.68 15.01 7.07
CA HIS A 159 -11.10 13.63 6.82
C HIS A 159 -9.91 12.79 6.35
N SER A 160 -9.81 11.57 6.87
CA SER A 160 -8.88 10.55 6.40
C SER A 160 -9.68 9.29 6.09
N ASP A 161 -9.59 8.78 4.87
CA ASP A 161 -9.96 7.40 4.59
C ASP A 161 -8.94 6.44 5.27
N ALA A 162 -9.31 5.17 5.45
CA ALA A 162 -8.55 4.23 6.30
C ALA A 162 -7.32 3.61 5.61
N ASP A 163 -7.21 3.80 4.29
CA ASP A 163 -6.09 3.48 3.42
C ASP A 163 -4.95 4.52 3.49
N VAL A 164 -5.27 5.75 3.95
CA VAL A 164 -4.33 6.87 3.96
C VAL A 164 -3.22 6.66 5.00
N VAL A 165 -1.98 6.59 4.52
CA VAL A 165 -0.77 6.55 5.34
C VAL A 165 -0.22 7.96 5.53
N TRP A 166 -0.25 8.45 6.77
CA TRP A 166 0.37 9.72 7.15
C TRP A 166 1.83 9.50 7.53
N PHE A 167 2.75 10.27 6.93
CA PHE A 167 4.18 10.23 7.27
C PHE A 167 4.58 11.25 8.34
N ASN A 168 3.78 12.31 8.50
CA ASN A 168 3.96 13.39 9.46
C ASN A 168 2.58 13.93 9.86
N ASP A 169 2.53 14.61 11.01
CA ASP A 169 1.41 15.45 11.43
C ASP A 169 1.04 16.49 10.34
N PRO A 170 -0.16 16.45 9.74
CA PRO A 170 -0.57 17.39 8.70
C PRO A 170 -1.18 18.68 9.27
N HIS A 171 -1.35 18.80 10.58
CA HIS A 171 -1.90 19.98 11.24
C HIS A 171 -1.19 21.29 10.85
N PRO A 172 0.15 21.38 10.80
CA PRO A 172 0.83 22.62 10.41
C PRO A 172 0.53 23.05 8.97
N TYR A 173 0.29 22.09 8.06
CA TYR A 173 -0.09 22.37 6.69
C TYR A 173 -1.50 22.95 6.60
N PHE A 174 -2.49 22.26 7.20
CA PHE A 174 -3.89 22.70 7.19
C PHE A 174 -4.12 23.99 7.97
N HIS A 175 -3.52 24.14 9.16
CA HIS A 175 -3.64 25.35 9.99
C HIS A 175 -3.16 26.60 9.23
N ALA A 176 -2.05 26.49 8.48
CA ALA A 176 -1.52 27.59 7.66
C ALA A 176 -2.42 27.99 6.47
N ARG A 177 -3.58 27.34 6.27
CA ARG A 177 -4.58 27.68 5.25
C ARG A 177 -5.89 28.23 5.83
N LEU A 178 -6.07 28.24 7.15
CA LEU A 178 -7.29 28.74 7.81
C LEU A 178 -7.51 30.25 7.60
N GLU A 179 -6.44 31.02 7.36
CA GLU A 179 -6.50 32.44 7.00
C GLU A 179 -6.68 32.68 5.48
N GLY A 180 -6.67 31.62 4.68
CA GLY A 180 -6.78 31.68 3.22
C GLY A 180 -8.23 31.70 2.70
N PRO A 181 -8.44 31.98 1.40
CA PRO A 181 -9.78 32.00 0.79
C PRO A 181 -10.42 30.60 0.61
N ALA A 182 -9.67 29.53 0.85
CA ALA A 182 -10.08 28.15 0.61
C ALA A 182 -10.79 27.54 1.82
N HIS A 183 -12.13 27.59 1.81
CA HIS A 183 -12.99 27.02 2.85
C HIS A 183 -12.97 25.48 2.91
N ILE A 184 -12.54 24.84 1.82
CA ILE A 184 -12.32 23.39 1.70
C ILE A 184 -11.02 23.21 0.92
N VAL A 185 -10.15 22.32 1.39
CA VAL A 185 -8.96 21.83 0.68
C VAL A 185 -9.11 20.32 0.53
N ILE A 186 -8.82 19.79 -0.66
CA ILE A 186 -8.94 18.37 -1.00
C ILE A 186 -7.75 17.95 -1.86
N CYS A 187 -7.33 16.69 -1.73
CA CYS A 187 -6.32 16.11 -2.61
C CYS A 187 -6.83 16.01 -4.05
N THR A 188 -5.90 15.93 -5.01
CA THR A 188 -6.19 15.71 -6.43
C THR A 188 -5.62 14.37 -6.86
N ASP A 189 -6.29 13.70 -7.80
CA ASP A 189 -5.82 12.47 -8.45
C ASP A 189 -4.71 12.74 -9.50
N ALA A 190 -4.19 13.97 -9.57
CA ALA A 190 -3.13 14.36 -10.48
C ALA A 190 -1.78 13.75 -10.07
N VAL A 191 -1.25 12.85 -10.91
CA VAL A 191 0.08 12.23 -10.78
C VAL A 191 1.27 13.19 -11.02
N SER A 192 1.01 14.49 -11.11
CA SER A 192 2.00 15.55 -11.36
C SER A 192 1.57 16.86 -10.72
N THR A 193 2.42 17.43 -9.85
CA THR A 193 2.19 18.74 -9.25
C THR A 193 2.47 19.88 -10.24
N GLY A 194 1.71 20.97 -10.13
CA GLY A 194 2.02 22.25 -10.78
C GLY A 194 3.03 23.11 -10.01
N ASN A 195 3.33 22.74 -8.76
CA ASN A 195 4.17 23.52 -7.86
C ASN A 195 5.66 23.42 -8.22
N GLN A 196 6.42 24.46 -7.88
CA GLN A 196 7.88 24.42 -8.02
C GLN A 196 8.51 23.56 -6.92
N LYS A 197 9.70 23.01 -7.15
CA LYS A 197 10.40 22.19 -6.15
C LYS A 197 10.68 22.99 -4.87
N GLY A 198 10.00 22.64 -3.78
CA GLY A 198 10.09 23.32 -2.48
C GLY A 198 8.89 24.24 -2.17
N ASP A 199 7.98 24.44 -3.12
CA ASP A 199 6.71 25.13 -2.91
C ASP A 199 5.70 24.20 -2.23
N GLY A 200 5.59 24.33 -0.90
CA GLY A 200 4.60 23.66 -0.07
C GLY A 200 3.25 24.40 -0.02
N GLY A 201 2.87 25.12 -1.08
CA GLY A 201 1.61 25.85 -1.23
C GLY A 201 0.38 24.96 -1.45
N LEU A 202 -0.66 25.51 -2.08
CA LEU A 202 -1.73 24.74 -2.72
C LEU A 202 -1.35 24.52 -4.20
N GLU A 203 -1.85 23.46 -4.83
CA GLU A 203 -1.55 23.16 -6.24
C GLU A 203 -1.86 24.34 -7.17
N VAL A 204 -0.87 24.82 -7.94
CA VAL A 204 -1.08 25.94 -8.89
C VAL A 204 -2.02 25.55 -10.05
N THR A 205 -2.15 24.26 -10.33
CA THR A 205 -2.95 23.68 -11.42
C THR A 205 -4.44 23.56 -11.08
N THR A 206 -5.03 24.49 -10.32
CA THR A 206 -6.49 24.54 -10.05
C THR A 206 -7.31 24.96 -11.29
N ASN A 207 -7.30 24.14 -12.32
CA ASN A 207 -8.23 24.17 -13.44
C ASN A 207 -9.33 23.12 -13.16
N PRO A 208 -10.64 23.45 -13.21
CA PRO A 208 -11.72 22.48 -12.99
C PRO A 208 -11.75 21.32 -13.99
N HIS A 209 -10.85 21.31 -14.98
CA HIS A 209 -10.65 20.23 -15.95
C HIS A 209 -9.42 19.35 -15.66
N THR A 210 -8.74 19.44 -14.51
CA THR A 210 -7.63 18.53 -14.13
C THR A 210 -8.10 17.13 -13.73
N ASN A 211 -8.75 16.44 -14.65
CA ASN A 211 -8.59 14.99 -14.78
C ASN A 211 -7.44 14.74 -15.77
N ILE A 212 -6.51 13.86 -15.38
CA ILE A 212 -5.40 13.26 -16.14
C ILE A 212 -5.14 13.86 -17.55
N ASN A 213 -3.99 14.54 -17.68
CA ASN A 213 -3.39 15.09 -18.90
C ASN A 213 -3.89 14.44 -20.21
N THR A 214 -4.73 15.18 -20.95
CA THR A 214 -5.40 14.71 -22.16
C THR A 214 -4.49 14.51 -23.37
N GLU A 215 -3.24 14.99 -23.34
CA GLU A 215 -2.32 14.98 -24.50
C GLU A 215 -1.39 13.75 -24.52
N THR A 216 -1.19 13.05 -23.40
CA THR A 216 -0.37 11.83 -23.32
C THR A 216 -1.09 10.69 -22.60
N LYS A 217 -1.93 9.97 -23.36
CA LYS A 217 -2.76 8.84 -22.88
C LYS A 217 -1.95 7.57 -22.56
N TYR A 218 -1.25 7.57 -21.42
CA TYR A 218 -0.77 6.34 -20.79
C TYR A 218 -1.92 5.70 -19.99
N GLU A 219 -2.87 5.11 -20.71
CA GLU A 219 -4.08 4.53 -20.12
C GLU A 219 -3.84 3.09 -19.66
N TRP A 220 -4.24 2.77 -18.42
CA TRP A 220 -4.18 1.41 -17.88
C TRP A 220 -4.99 0.44 -18.75
N GLY A 221 -4.48 -0.78 -18.97
CA GLY A 221 -5.08 -1.77 -19.87
C GLY A 221 -5.04 -1.43 -21.37
N SER A 222 -4.50 -0.26 -21.76
CA SER A 222 -4.31 0.06 -23.18
C SER A 222 -3.21 -0.78 -23.81
N HIS A 223 -3.26 -0.95 -25.15
CA HIS A 223 -2.20 -1.68 -25.87
C HIS A 223 -0.80 -1.10 -25.63
N HIS A 224 -0.68 0.23 -25.50
CA HIS A 224 0.62 0.87 -25.22
C HIS A 224 1.12 0.47 -23.82
N TRP A 225 0.29 0.60 -22.79
CA TRP A 225 0.59 0.15 -21.43
C TRP A 225 0.99 -1.33 -21.39
N THR A 226 0.22 -2.20 -22.03
CA THR A 226 0.51 -3.64 -22.10
C THR A 226 1.89 -3.92 -22.72
N GLN A 227 2.23 -3.30 -23.86
CA GLN A 227 3.57 -3.50 -24.44
C GLN A 227 4.69 -2.87 -23.59
N THR A 228 4.45 -1.75 -22.89
CA THR A 228 5.41 -1.17 -21.94
C THR A 228 5.71 -2.15 -20.79
N THR A 229 4.71 -2.81 -20.22
CA THR A 229 4.92 -3.79 -19.14
C THR A 229 5.71 -5.03 -19.61
N TRP A 230 5.48 -5.50 -20.84
CA TRP A 230 6.27 -6.58 -21.44
C TRP A 230 7.71 -6.16 -21.75
N ASN A 231 7.94 -4.91 -22.19
CA ASN A 231 9.29 -4.37 -22.38
C ASN A 231 10.11 -4.36 -21.08
N LYS A 232 9.46 -4.23 -19.91
CA LYS A 232 10.12 -4.42 -18.60
C LYS A 232 10.76 -5.81 -18.49
N VAL A 233 10.08 -6.88 -18.93
CA VAL A 233 10.61 -8.26 -18.87
C VAL A 233 11.79 -8.46 -19.82
N HIS A 234 11.75 -7.85 -21.02
CA HIS A 234 12.88 -7.87 -21.96
C HIS A 234 14.12 -7.16 -21.38
N VAL A 235 13.96 -5.96 -20.82
CA VAL A 235 15.06 -5.23 -20.16
C VAL A 235 15.61 -6.02 -18.96
N MET A 236 14.73 -6.57 -18.13
CA MET A 236 15.10 -7.42 -16.99
C MET A 236 15.91 -8.64 -17.44
N LYS A 237 15.51 -9.32 -18.53
CA LYS A 237 16.29 -10.40 -19.12
C LYS A 237 17.66 -9.93 -19.59
N SER A 238 17.75 -8.83 -20.33
CA SER A 238 19.04 -8.29 -20.81
C SER A 238 20.00 -7.90 -19.68
N VAL A 239 19.49 -7.48 -18.53
CA VAL A 239 20.32 -7.25 -17.32
C VAL A 239 20.72 -8.59 -16.67
N TYR A 240 19.80 -9.54 -16.58
CA TYR A 240 20.04 -10.87 -16.02
C TYR A 240 21.09 -11.69 -16.81
N GLU A 241 21.12 -11.53 -18.13
CA GLU A 241 22.13 -12.11 -19.03
C GLU A 241 23.57 -11.67 -18.71
N LEU A 242 23.75 -10.54 -18.01
CA LEU A 242 25.06 -10.08 -17.51
C LEU A 242 25.53 -10.85 -16.26
N GLY A 243 24.74 -11.80 -15.76
CA GLY A 243 25.11 -12.68 -14.65
C GLY A 243 24.89 -12.10 -13.25
N VAL A 244 24.07 -11.05 -13.13
CA VAL A 244 23.75 -10.39 -11.85
C VAL A 244 22.41 -10.87 -11.27
N HIS A 245 22.25 -10.75 -9.96
CA HIS A 245 20.93 -10.78 -9.31
C HIS A 245 20.22 -9.45 -9.61
N VAL A 246 18.92 -9.47 -9.87
CA VAL A 246 18.19 -8.26 -10.30
C VAL A 246 17.02 -7.97 -9.35
N VAL A 247 16.92 -6.72 -8.91
CA VAL A 247 15.72 -6.17 -8.27
C VAL A 247 14.97 -5.35 -9.31
N HIS A 248 13.73 -5.71 -9.58
CA HIS A 248 12.80 -4.89 -10.35
C HIS A 248 12.01 -3.94 -9.43
N SER A 249 11.74 -2.75 -9.95
CA SER A 249 10.82 -1.77 -9.40
C SER A 249 10.13 -1.03 -10.55
N ASP A 250 8.80 -0.99 -10.57
CA ASP A 250 8.07 -0.06 -11.43
C ASP A 250 8.32 1.39 -10.95
N ALA A 251 8.08 2.36 -11.85
CA ALA A 251 8.51 3.75 -11.66
C ALA A 251 7.61 4.57 -10.71
N ASP A 252 6.47 4.01 -10.31
CA ASP A 252 5.50 4.53 -9.35
C ASP A 252 5.69 3.97 -7.92
N VAL A 253 6.70 3.12 -7.71
CA VAL A 253 7.07 2.56 -6.39
C VAL A 253 7.86 3.59 -5.57
N VAL A 254 7.41 3.86 -4.34
CA VAL A 254 8.10 4.73 -3.39
C VAL A 254 8.90 3.89 -2.38
N TRP A 255 10.23 4.01 -2.42
CA TRP A 255 11.14 3.31 -1.52
C TRP A 255 11.43 4.12 -0.26
N PHE A 256 10.94 3.67 0.90
CA PHE A 256 11.17 4.31 2.20
C PHE A 256 12.50 3.95 2.86
N ASN A 257 13.11 2.82 2.47
CA ASN A 257 14.42 2.36 2.91
C ASN A 257 15.14 1.72 1.71
N ASP A 258 16.47 1.59 1.79
CA ASP A 258 17.24 0.74 0.88
C ASP A 258 16.78 -0.73 1.07
N PRO A 259 16.25 -1.40 0.03
CA PRO A 259 15.81 -2.78 0.14
C PRO A 259 16.95 -3.80 -0.07
N HIS A 260 18.15 -3.37 -0.44
CA HIS A 260 19.28 -4.28 -0.69
C HIS A 260 19.58 -5.22 0.49
N PRO A 261 19.60 -4.80 1.77
CA PRO A 261 19.81 -5.71 2.90
C PRO A 261 18.72 -6.78 3.01
N TYR A 262 17.46 -6.42 2.73
CA TYR A 262 16.35 -7.39 2.74
C TYR A 262 16.52 -8.42 1.63
N PHE A 263 16.86 -8.02 0.40
CA PHE A 263 17.04 -8.95 -0.72
C PHE A 263 18.31 -9.79 -0.60
N HIS A 264 19.42 -9.21 -0.11
CA HIS A 264 20.66 -9.92 0.16
C HIS A 264 20.44 -11.08 1.15
N ALA A 265 19.63 -10.86 2.19
CA ALA A 265 19.25 -11.90 3.15
C ALA A 265 18.44 -13.07 2.54
N ARG A 266 18.04 -13.01 1.25
CA ARG A 266 17.35 -14.11 0.55
C ARG A 266 18.27 -14.89 -0.40
N LEU A 267 19.53 -14.48 -0.54
CA LEU A 267 20.53 -15.19 -1.36
C LEU A 267 20.79 -16.61 -0.84
N GLU A 268 20.76 -16.82 0.47
CA GLU A 268 20.92 -18.13 1.12
C GLU A 268 19.63 -18.97 1.09
N GLY A 269 18.48 -18.35 0.79
CA GLY A 269 17.17 -19.00 0.79
C GLY A 269 16.90 -19.89 -0.43
N PRO A 270 15.88 -20.78 -0.34
CA PRO A 270 15.50 -21.69 -1.43
C PRO A 270 14.70 -20.99 -2.55
N ALA A 271 14.18 -19.79 -2.29
CA ALA A 271 13.48 -18.98 -3.29
C ALA A 271 14.44 -18.51 -4.39
N HIS A 272 13.98 -18.63 -5.64
CA HIS A 272 14.68 -18.14 -6.83
C HIS A 272 14.10 -16.79 -7.29
N ILE A 273 12.80 -16.60 -7.10
CA ILE A 273 12.08 -15.35 -7.29
C ILE A 273 11.35 -15.00 -6.00
N VAL A 274 11.43 -13.75 -5.56
CA VAL A 274 10.62 -13.21 -4.46
C VAL A 274 9.88 -11.98 -4.96
N ILE A 275 8.55 -12.01 -4.97
CA ILE A 275 7.70 -11.06 -5.71
C ILE A 275 6.57 -10.50 -4.83
N CYS A 276 6.11 -9.28 -5.10
CA CYS A 276 4.91 -8.76 -4.45
C CYS A 276 3.65 -9.56 -4.80
N THR A 277 2.63 -9.37 -3.98
CA THR A 277 1.27 -9.87 -4.24
C THR A 277 0.33 -8.69 -4.39
N ASP A 278 -0.85 -8.93 -4.96
CA ASP A 278 -1.99 -8.02 -4.81
C ASP A 278 -2.75 -8.28 -3.49
N ALA A 279 -2.07 -8.80 -2.46
CA ALA A 279 -2.62 -8.94 -1.12
C ALA A 279 -2.28 -7.70 -0.28
N VAL A 280 -3.33 -7.13 0.30
CA VAL A 280 -3.33 -5.98 1.23
C VAL A 280 -2.89 -6.32 2.66
N SER A 281 -2.78 -7.61 3.00
CA SER A 281 -2.53 -8.09 4.36
C SER A 281 -1.36 -9.09 4.36
N THR A 282 -0.84 -9.36 5.56
CA THR A 282 0.23 -10.34 5.78
C THR A 282 -0.20 -11.33 6.85
N GLY A 283 0.16 -12.61 6.68
CA GLY A 283 0.08 -13.57 7.77
C GLY A 283 1.25 -13.48 8.75
N ASN A 284 2.31 -12.73 8.42
CA ASN A 284 3.50 -12.60 9.26
C ASN A 284 3.14 -11.92 10.59
N GLN A 285 3.65 -12.47 11.69
CA GLN A 285 3.48 -11.87 13.01
C GLN A 285 4.29 -10.57 13.11
N LYS A 286 3.88 -9.65 14.00
CA LYS A 286 4.58 -8.37 14.21
C LYS A 286 6.05 -8.62 14.62
N GLY A 287 6.98 -8.23 13.74
CA GLY A 287 8.42 -8.46 13.88
C GLY A 287 9.00 -9.54 12.95
N ASP A 288 8.17 -10.34 12.27
CA ASP A 288 8.62 -11.33 11.26
C ASP A 288 8.91 -10.65 9.91
N GLY A 289 10.14 -10.15 9.78
CA GLY A 289 10.74 -9.65 8.53
C GLY A 289 11.23 -10.76 7.58
N GLY A 290 10.66 -11.95 7.65
CA GLY A 290 10.86 -13.04 6.69
C GLY A 290 10.08 -12.84 5.39
N LEU A 291 10.03 -13.91 4.59
CA LEU A 291 9.14 -14.03 3.43
C LEU A 291 7.68 -14.12 3.90
N GLU A 292 6.70 -13.90 3.04
CA GLU A 292 5.28 -13.99 3.42
C GLU A 292 4.87 -15.44 3.77
N VAL A 293 4.36 -15.66 4.99
CA VAL A 293 3.93 -16.98 5.47
C VAL A 293 2.72 -17.54 4.70
N THR A 294 1.89 -16.67 4.12
CA THR A 294 0.77 -17.09 3.25
C THR A 294 1.19 -17.43 1.82
N THR A 295 2.50 -17.56 1.51
CA THR A 295 2.99 -17.94 0.18
C THR A 295 2.33 -19.22 -0.36
N ASN A 296 1.50 -19.07 -1.39
CA ASN A 296 0.75 -20.16 -2.02
C ASN A 296 0.38 -19.82 -3.48
N PRO A 297 0.03 -20.79 -4.34
CA PRO A 297 -0.22 -20.57 -5.77
C PRO A 297 -1.63 -20.04 -6.13
N HIS A 298 -2.47 -19.72 -5.14
CA HIS A 298 -3.81 -19.16 -5.35
C HIS A 298 -3.86 -17.64 -5.14
N THR A 299 -2.88 -17.04 -4.46
CA THR A 299 -2.75 -15.59 -4.31
C THR A 299 -2.39 -14.93 -5.64
N ASN A 300 -2.95 -13.74 -5.90
CA ASN A 300 -2.60 -12.91 -7.05
C ASN A 300 -1.21 -12.28 -6.88
N ILE A 301 -0.39 -12.40 -7.92
CA ILE A 301 1.00 -11.97 -7.94
C ILE A 301 1.09 -10.59 -8.61
N ASN A 302 1.85 -9.67 -8.03
CA ASN A 302 2.04 -8.31 -8.51
C ASN A 302 3.48 -8.11 -9.04
N THR A 303 3.66 -7.75 -10.32
CA THR A 303 5.00 -7.59 -10.93
C THR A 303 5.60 -6.17 -10.79
N GLY A 304 5.04 -5.33 -9.92
CA GLY A 304 5.55 -3.99 -9.64
C GLY A 304 6.87 -3.98 -8.88
N VAL A 305 7.09 -4.96 -7.99
CA VAL A 305 8.37 -5.16 -7.29
C VAL A 305 8.67 -6.66 -7.19
N TYR A 306 9.87 -7.05 -7.60
CA TYR A 306 10.37 -8.42 -7.39
C TYR A 306 11.89 -8.50 -7.41
N PHE A 307 12.43 -9.50 -6.72
CA PHE A 307 13.83 -9.88 -6.76
C PHE A 307 13.98 -11.22 -7.46
N MET A 308 14.86 -11.25 -8.47
CA MET A 308 15.26 -12.44 -9.19
C MET A 308 16.71 -12.77 -8.86
N LYS A 309 16.92 -13.85 -8.10
CA LYS A 309 18.25 -14.41 -7.81
C LYS A 309 18.86 -14.92 -9.11
N GLN A 310 20.19 -14.94 -9.26
CA GLN A 310 20.84 -15.67 -10.36
C GLN A 310 20.88 -17.18 -10.05
N TRP A 311 20.43 -18.02 -10.99
CA TRP A 311 20.62 -19.47 -10.97
C TRP A 311 20.65 -20.05 -12.39
N ALA A 312 21.19 -21.26 -12.55
CA ALA A 312 21.40 -21.91 -13.85
C ALA A 312 20.13 -22.12 -14.71
N GLY A 313 18.92 -21.98 -14.13
CA GLY A 313 17.65 -22.08 -14.86
C GLY A 313 16.96 -20.72 -15.12
N GLY A 314 17.50 -19.60 -14.66
CA GLY A 314 16.80 -18.30 -14.67
C GLY A 314 16.51 -17.75 -16.06
N LEU A 315 17.46 -17.91 -17.01
CA LEU A 315 17.24 -17.53 -18.40
C LEU A 315 16.13 -18.38 -19.05
N ALA A 316 16.08 -19.68 -18.76
CA ALA A 316 15.01 -20.56 -19.24
C ALA A 316 13.64 -20.22 -18.62
N PHE A 317 13.61 -19.71 -17.38
CA PHE A 317 12.38 -19.15 -16.80
C PHE A 317 11.93 -17.88 -17.54
N LEU A 318 12.86 -16.97 -17.84
CA LEU A 318 12.58 -15.74 -18.59
C LEU A 318 12.10 -16.03 -20.01
N ASP A 319 12.69 -17.03 -20.69
CA ASP A 319 12.22 -17.50 -22.00
C ASP A 319 10.79 -18.07 -21.93
N VAL A 320 10.48 -18.84 -20.89
CA VAL A 320 9.13 -19.37 -20.64
C VAL A 320 8.12 -18.23 -20.37
N TRP A 321 8.51 -17.18 -19.63
CA TRP A 321 7.65 -16.01 -19.34
C TRP A 321 7.44 -15.13 -20.58
N LEU A 322 8.50 -14.75 -21.29
CA LEU A 322 8.41 -13.98 -22.54
C LEU A 322 7.62 -14.75 -23.61
N GLY A 323 7.70 -16.08 -23.62
CA GLY A 323 6.86 -16.97 -24.43
C GLY A 323 5.35 -16.92 -24.11
N TRP A 324 4.87 -16.03 -23.25
CA TRP A 324 3.44 -15.70 -23.09
C TRP A 324 3.02 -14.37 -23.72
N GLN A 325 3.93 -13.46 -24.08
CA GLN A 325 3.60 -12.17 -24.69
C GLN A 325 2.74 -12.36 -25.97
N ASP A 326 3.17 -13.26 -26.86
CA ASP A 326 2.48 -13.54 -28.13
C ASP A 326 1.17 -14.36 -27.98
N LYS A 327 0.82 -14.79 -26.76
CA LYS A 327 -0.39 -15.59 -26.49
C LYS A 327 -1.62 -14.74 -26.17
N ASN A 328 -1.53 -13.41 -26.25
CA ASN A 328 -2.62 -12.46 -25.98
C ASN A 328 -3.27 -12.69 -24.58
N VAL A 329 -2.44 -12.93 -23.56
CA VAL A 329 -2.91 -13.14 -22.18
C VAL A 329 -3.16 -11.86 -21.38
N GLY A 330 -2.80 -10.70 -21.92
CA GLY A 330 -2.78 -9.43 -21.21
C GLY A 330 -1.35 -8.96 -20.98
N HIS A 331 -1.06 -8.48 -19.78
CA HIS A 331 0.22 -7.86 -19.43
C HIS A 331 1.23 -8.86 -18.84
N ASP A 332 2.42 -8.37 -18.51
CA ASP A 332 3.51 -9.21 -17.97
C ASP A 332 3.09 -9.98 -16.72
N GLN A 333 2.30 -9.35 -15.86
CA GLN A 333 1.74 -9.94 -14.63
C GLN A 333 0.79 -11.10 -14.93
N ASP A 334 -0.07 -11.01 -15.93
CA ASP A 334 -0.91 -12.15 -16.37
C ASP A 334 -0.01 -13.29 -16.84
N GLY A 335 0.99 -12.98 -17.66
CA GLY A 335 2.01 -13.93 -18.10
C GLY A 335 2.74 -14.61 -16.94
N PHE A 336 3.12 -13.86 -15.90
CA PHE A 336 3.78 -14.41 -14.71
C PHE A 336 2.82 -15.28 -13.90
N ASN A 337 1.57 -14.86 -13.71
CA ASN A 337 0.55 -15.67 -13.05
C ASN A 337 0.29 -16.97 -13.82
N PHE A 338 0.27 -16.95 -15.16
CA PHE A 338 0.21 -18.17 -15.98
C PHE A 338 1.44 -19.08 -15.78
N VAL A 339 2.67 -18.57 -15.83
CA VAL A 339 3.89 -19.36 -15.61
C VAL A 339 3.95 -19.97 -14.20
N ALA A 340 3.66 -19.15 -13.18
CA ALA A 340 3.77 -19.50 -11.78
C ALA A 340 2.65 -20.44 -11.32
N ARG A 341 1.40 -20.11 -11.66
CA ARG A 341 0.19 -20.73 -11.07
C ARG A 341 -0.53 -21.67 -12.03
N GLY A 342 -0.33 -21.55 -13.34
CA GLY A 342 -0.92 -22.41 -14.37
C GLY A 342 -2.44 -22.54 -14.21
N MET A 343 -2.92 -23.77 -13.98
CA MET A 343 -4.34 -24.04 -13.76
C MET A 343 -4.95 -23.20 -12.61
N HIS A 344 -4.17 -22.79 -11.60
CA HIS A 344 -4.66 -22.01 -10.45
C HIS A 344 -4.79 -20.49 -10.70
N PHE A 345 -4.55 -20.00 -11.91
CA PHE A 345 -4.87 -18.61 -12.28
C PHE A 345 -6.34 -18.48 -12.74
N HIS A 346 -6.69 -19.07 -13.90
CA HIS A 346 -8.04 -18.97 -14.49
C HIS A 346 -8.80 -20.32 -14.57
N GLY A 347 -8.36 -21.36 -13.87
CA GLY A 347 -9.05 -22.67 -13.85
C GLY A 347 -8.96 -23.45 -15.17
N THR A 348 -8.06 -23.06 -16.08
CA THR A 348 -8.00 -23.63 -17.43
C THR A 348 -7.53 -25.08 -17.41
N LEU A 349 -8.46 -26.00 -17.68
CA LEU A 349 -8.22 -27.45 -17.73
C LEU A 349 -7.11 -27.79 -18.73
N GLY A 350 -6.22 -28.70 -18.34
CA GLY A 350 -5.07 -29.14 -19.16
C GLY A 350 -3.80 -28.29 -18.99
N MET A 351 -3.85 -27.16 -18.28
CA MET A 351 -2.63 -26.49 -17.83
C MET A 351 -1.95 -27.27 -16.69
N PRO A 352 -0.61 -27.20 -16.55
CA PRO A 352 0.09 -27.77 -15.41
C PRO A 352 -0.31 -27.05 -14.10
N THR A 353 -0.10 -27.75 -12.99
CA THR A 353 -0.23 -27.20 -11.64
C THR A 353 1.15 -26.97 -11.01
N PRO A 354 1.32 -25.92 -10.19
CA PRO A 354 2.52 -25.75 -9.37
C PRO A 354 2.61 -26.82 -8.28
N THR A 355 3.80 -27.01 -7.72
CA THR A 355 4.04 -27.96 -6.63
C THR A 355 4.37 -27.21 -5.34
N LEU A 356 3.69 -27.52 -4.23
CA LEU A 356 3.99 -26.90 -2.93
C LEU A 356 5.35 -27.39 -2.37
N ALA A 357 5.93 -26.62 -1.44
CA ALA A 357 7.02 -27.11 -0.60
C ALA A 357 6.61 -28.38 0.17
N ARG A 358 7.58 -29.23 0.50
CA ARG A 358 7.34 -30.36 1.43
C ARG A 358 7.26 -29.89 2.88
N GLU A 359 8.17 -29.00 3.25
CA GLU A 359 8.23 -28.36 4.57
C GLU A 359 7.61 -26.96 4.47
N PRO A 360 6.49 -26.66 5.18
CA PRO A 360 5.78 -25.38 5.03
C PRO A 360 6.57 -24.14 5.48
N ASP A 361 7.58 -24.33 6.35
CA ASP A 361 8.46 -23.27 6.85
C ASP A 361 9.33 -22.61 5.77
N GLN A 362 9.53 -23.30 4.64
CA GLN A 362 10.29 -22.78 3.49
C GLN A 362 9.62 -21.58 2.81
N ARG A 363 8.31 -21.37 3.01
CA ARG A 363 7.52 -20.27 2.39
C ARG A 363 7.75 -20.15 0.87
N ILE A 364 7.67 -21.28 0.15
CA ILE A 364 7.80 -21.35 -1.33
C ILE A 364 6.76 -22.29 -1.98
N TYR A 365 6.54 -22.08 -3.28
CA TYR A 365 6.04 -23.11 -4.19
C TYR A 365 6.86 -23.14 -5.50
N TRP A 366 6.80 -24.23 -6.24
CA TRP A 366 7.49 -24.43 -7.51
C TRP A 366 6.56 -24.12 -8.69
N ALA A 367 7.02 -23.30 -9.64
CA ALA A 367 6.20 -22.74 -10.71
C ALA A 367 5.62 -23.82 -11.67
N ALA A 368 4.36 -23.65 -12.08
CA ALA A 368 3.64 -24.61 -12.93
C ALA A 368 4.32 -24.92 -14.27
N PHE A 369 4.85 -23.89 -14.96
CA PHE A 369 5.60 -24.05 -16.22
C PHE A 369 7.12 -24.11 -16.03
N SER A 370 7.61 -24.10 -14.79
CA SER A 370 9.03 -24.23 -14.46
C SER A 370 9.20 -24.89 -13.08
N PRO A 371 9.01 -26.23 -12.98
CA PRO A 371 8.93 -26.94 -11.69
C PRO A 371 10.25 -26.99 -10.91
N THR A 372 11.33 -26.42 -11.45
CA THR A 372 12.62 -26.19 -10.77
C THR A 372 12.85 -24.74 -10.38
N THR A 373 11.87 -23.86 -10.55
CA THR A 373 11.89 -22.46 -10.10
C THR A 373 11.00 -22.30 -8.87
N ALA A 374 11.61 -22.07 -7.71
CA ALA A 374 10.87 -21.75 -6.49
C ALA A 374 10.52 -20.26 -6.42
N ILE A 375 9.25 -19.97 -6.20
CA ILE A 375 8.69 -18.62 -6.04
C ILE A 375 8.28 -18.43 -4.57
N SER A 376 8.56 -17.25 -4.02
CA SER A 376 8.08 -16.79 -2.74
C SER A 376 7.47 -15.40 -2.85
N PHE A 377 6.71 -14.97 -1.84
CA PHE A 377 6.13 -13.63 -1.80
C PHE A 377 6.85 -12.71 -0.80
N LEU A 378 6.91 -11.42 -1.15
CA LEU A 378 7.30 -10.36 -0.24
C LEU A 378 6.15 -10.10 0.77
N PRO A 379 6.45 -9.86 2.06
CA PRO A 379 5.43 -9.59 3.06
C PRO A 379 4.76 -8.24 2.78
N ALA A 380 3.43 -8.22 2.69
CA ALA A 380 2.65 -7.02 2.37
C ALA A 380 2.89 -5.87 3.37
N SER A 381 3.25 -6.20 4.61
CA SER A 381 3.62 -5.24 5.67
C SER A 381 4.93 -4.48 5.44
N SER A 382 5.73 -4.85 4.44
CA SER A 382 6.98 -4.16 4.06
C SER A 382 7.07 -3.82 2.58
N PHE A 383 6.28 -4.49 1.72
CA PHE A 383 6.30 -4.32 0.26
C PHE A 383 4.87 -4.31 -0.32
N GLY A 384 3.99 -3.47 0.23
CA GLY A 384 2.65 -3.23 -0.34
C GLY A 384 2.73 -2.35 -1.60
N ASN A 385 2.00 -2.70 -2.66
CA ASN A 385 1.89 -1.87 -3.86
C ASN A 385 0.76 -0.82 -3.69
N ALA A 386 0.98 0.42 -4.12
CA ALA A 386 -0.04 1.47 -4.13
C ALA A 386 -1.30 1.09 -4.93
N TYR A 387 -1.17 0.32 -6.02
CA TYR A 387 -2.30 -0.25 -6.76
C TYR A 387 -3.20 -1.12 -5.88
N THR A 388 -2.61 -1.90 -4.99
CA THR A 388 -3.28 -2.77 -4.02
C THR A 388 -3.98 -1.95 -2.92
N TYR A 389 -3.41 -0.79 -2.53
CA TYR A 389 -4.08 0.16 -1.64
C TYR A 389 -5.23 0.94 -2.32
N VAL A 390 -5.10 1.30 -3.61
CA VAL A 390 -6.01 2.24 -4.29
C VAL A 390 -7.14 1.56 -5.07
N ASN A 391 -6.89 0.40 -5.69
CA ASN A 391 -7.83 -0.22 -6.64
C ASN A 391 -8.45 -1.55 -6.19
N ALA A 392 -7.96 -2.22 -5.14
CA ALA A 392 -8.43 -3.57 -4.81
C ALA A 392 -8.45 -3.92 -3.30
N ARG A 393 -9.65 -3.90 -2.71
CA ARG A 393 -10.11 -4.79 -1.61
C ARG A 393 -9.13 -5.04 -0.44
N LEU A 394 -9.22 -4.26 0.64
CA LEU A 394 -8.65 -4.69 1.93
C LEU A 394 -9.30 -6.03 2.39
N TRP A 395 -8.49 -6.93 2.97
CA TRP A 395 -8.72 -8.33 3.34
C TRP A 395 -9.13 -9.28 2.20
N GLU A 396 -8.60 -10.51 2.13
CA GLU A 396 -8.28 -11.44 3.25
C GLU A 396 -6.99 -11.18 4.05
#